data_AF-A0A2M7EB10-F1
#
_entry.id   AF-A0A2M7EB10-F1
#
_cell.length_a   1.000
_cell.length_b   1.000
_cell.length_c   1.000
_cell.angle_alpha   90.00
_cell.angle_beta   90.00
_cell.angle_gamma   90.00
#
_symmetry.space_group_name_H-M   'P 1'
#
loop_
_entity.id
_entity.type
_entity.pdbx_description
1 polymer ?
#
loop_
_entity_poly.entity_id
_entity_poly.type
_entity_poly.pdbx_seq_one_letter_code
_entity_poly.pdbx_strand_id
1 'polypeptide(L)' 'MFLTIVIVFISLIGLIVLHELGHFILAKKFGVKVEEFGVFLPPRLFGKKIGETTYSLN' A
#
# COMPACT_ATOMS: atom_id res chain seq x y z
N MET A 1 -1.31 -3.35 -28.52
CA MET A 1 -0.06 -2.88 -27.88
C MET A 1 -0.34 -1.89 -26.77
N PHE A 2 -0.80 -0.67 -27.08
CA PHE A 2 -1.03 0.38 -26.06
C PHE A 2 -2.03 -0.03 -24.96
N LEU A 3 -3.22 -0.51 -25.35
CA LEU A 3 -4.24 -0.95 -24.39
C LEU A 3 -3.73 -2.07 -23.48
N THR A 4 -2.99 -3.03 -24.03
CA THR A 4 -2.40 -4.14 -23.26
C THR A 4 -1.41 -3.64 -22.21
N ILE A 5 -0.58 -2.66 -22.56
CA ILE A 5 0.38 -2.05 -21.63
C ILE A 5 -0.35 -1.35 -20.49
N VAL A 6 -1.41 -0.60 -20.80
CA VAL A 6 -2.23 0.09 -19.79
C VAL A 6 -2.87 -0.92 -18.83
N ILE A 7 -3.42 -2.01 -19.35
CA ILE A 7 -4.03 -3.07 -18.52
C ILE A 7 -2.99 -3.68 -17.58
N VAL A 8 -1.81 -4.07 -18.09
CA VAL A 8 -0.75 -4.66 -17.29
C VAL A 8 -0.28 -3.70 -16.19
N PHE A 9 -0.12 -2.42 -16.52
CA PHE A 9 0.31 -1.40 -15.56
C PHE A 9 -0.71 -1.22 -14.41
N ILE A 10 -2.00 -1.13 -14.73
CA ILE A 10 -3.06 -1.03 -13.74
C ILE A 10 -3.15 -2.31 -12.89
N SER A 11 -3.03 -3.48 -13.51
CA SER A 11 -3.03 -4.76 -12.79
C SER A 11 -1.87 -4.87 -11.80
N LEU A 12 -0.67 -4.40 -12.16
CA LEU A 12 0.49 -4.38 -11.25
C LEU A 12 0.28 -3.43 -10.07
N ILE A 13 -0.25 -2.22 -10.32
CA ILE A 13 -0.61 -1.29 -9.25
C ILE A 13 -1.64 -1.93 -8.31
N GLY A 14 -2.70 -2.52 -8.86
CA GLY A 14 -3.73 -3.20 -8.09
C GLY A 14 -3.16 -4.34 -7.24
N LEU A 15 -2.26 -5.16 -7.81
CA LEU A 15 -1.60 -6.25 -7.11
C LEU A 15 -0.81 -5.76 -5.90
N ILE A 16 0.02 -4.71 -6.06
CA ILE A 16 0.85 -4.16 -4.97
C ILE A 16 -0.04 -3.60 -3.85
N VAL A 17 -1.03 -2.78 -4.22
CA VAL A 17 -1.94 -2.15 -3.26
C VAL A 17 -2.72 -3.21 -2.47
N LEU A 18 -3.26 -4.22 -3.15
CA LEU A 18 -4.00 -5.30 -2.49
C LEU A 18 -3.10 -6.18 -1.61
N HIS A 19 -1.87 -6.43 -2.04
CA HIS A 19 -0.89 -7.22 -1.28
C HIS A 19 -0.55 -6.54 0.05
N GLU A 20 -0.17 -5.27 0.01
CA GLU A 20 0.17 -4.49 1.21
C GLU A 20 -1.05 -4.28 2.11
N LEU A 21 -2.22 -4.03 1.52
CA LEU A 21 -3.48 -3.94 2.27
C LEU A 21 -3.79 -5.25 3.00
N GLY A 22 -3.54 -6.40 2.38
CA GLY A 22 -3.71 -7.72 3.00
C GLY A 22 -2.83 -7.87 4.25
N HIS A 23 -1.55 -7.53 4.15
CA HIS A 23 -0.64 -7.52 5.31
C HIS A 23 -1.13 -6.59 6.40
N PHE A 24 -1.55 -5.38 6.04
CA PHE A 24 -2.04 -4.39 6.99
C PHE A 24 -3.28 -4.86 7.75
N ILE A 25 -4.29 -5.36 7.04
CA ILE A 25 -5.54 -5.85 7.64
C ILE A 25 -5.25 -7.02 8.58
N LEU A 26 -4.42 -7.98 8.14
CA LEU A 26 -4.07 -9.13 8.97
C LEU A 26 -3.29 -8.69 10.21
N ALA A 27 -2.28 -7.81 10.08
CA ALA A 27 -1.53 -7.28 11.20
C ALA A 27 -2.45 -6.61 12.24
N LYS A 28 -3.36 -5.71 11.80
CA LYS A 28 -4.33 -5.06 12.69
C LYS A 28 -5.30 -6.07 13.33
N LYS A 29 -5.73 -7.09 12.59
CA LYS A 29 -6.64 -8.14 13.09
C LYS A 29 -5.98 -9.00 14.18
N PHE A 30 -4.69 -9.27 14.08
CA PHE A 30 -3.94 -10.04 15.08
C PHE A 30 -3.34 -9.19 16.20
N GLY A 31 -3.66 -7.89 16.26
CA GLY A 31 -3.16 -6.98 17.29
C GLY A 31 -1.68 -6.62 17.13
N VAL A 32 -1.08 -6.87 15.96
CA VAL A 32 0.28 -6.45 15.65
C VAL A 32 0.28 -4.94 15.43
N LYS A 33 1.17 -4.24 16.14
CA LYS A 33 1.35 -2.80 15.97
C LYS A 33 1.96 -2.50 14.60
N VAL A 34 1.27 -1.66 13.84
CA VAL A 34 1.76 -1.17 12.54
C VAL A 34 2.16 0.29 12.69
N GLU A 35 3.46 0.56 12.63
CA GLU A 35 4.01 1.92 12.73
C GLU A 35 3.75 2.73 11.45
N GLU A 36 3.84 2.07 10.30
CA GLU A 36 3.62 2.66 8.99
C GLU A 36 2.91 1.68 8.06
N PHE A 37 1.84 2.15 7.44
CA PHE A 37 1.19 1.56 6.28
C PHE A 37 1.53 2.43 5.07
N GLY A 38 2.61 2.07 4.39
CA GLY A 38 3.07 2.72 3.17
C GLY A 38 2.64 1.94 1.95
N VAL A 39 2.13 2.65 0.95
CA VAL A 39 1.76 2.08 -0.35
C VAL A 39 2.82 2.49 -1.38
N PHE A 40 3.29 1.56 -2.20
CA PHE A 40 4.33 1.73 -3.24
C PHE A 40 5.78 1.79 -2.70
N LEU A 41 6.71 2.21 -3.56
CA LEU A 41 8.15 2.17 -3.36
C LEU A 41 8.67 3.53 -2.88
N PRO A 42 9.58 3.61 -1.90
CA PRO A 42 10.18 4.87 -1.45
C PRO A 42 10.89 5.63 -2.59
N PRO A 43 11.07 6.96 -2.47
CA PRO A 43 10.94 7.79 -1.26
C PRO A 43 9.56 8.42 -1.03
N ARG A 44 9.11 8.44 0.24
CA ARG A 44 7.81 8.98 0.68
C ARG A 44 7.42 10.30 0.02
N LEU A 45 6.36 10.27 -0.79
CA LEU A 45 5.75 11.45 -1.41
C LEU A 45 4.86 12.20 -0.42
N PHE A 46 4.01 11.49 0.32
CA PHE A 46 3.11 12.08 1.31
C PHE A 46 2.82 11.10 2.44
N GLY A 47 2.53 11.59 3.64
CA GLY A 47 2.06 10.73 4.73
C GLY A 47 1.32 11.47 5.82
N LYS A 48 0.30 10.80 6.38
CA LYS A 48 -0.52 11.31 7.49
C LYS A 48 -0.61 10.28 8.59
N LYS A 49 -0.31 10.71 9.82
CA LYS A 49 -0.50 9.87 11.02
C LYS A 49 -1.96 9.88 11.43
N ILE A 50 -2.55 8.70 11.58
CA ILE A 50 -3.91 8.52 12.10
C ILE A 50 -3.84 7.47 13.22
N GLY A 51 -4.08 7.93 14.46
CA GLY A 51 -3.85 7.12 15.65
C GLY A 51 -2.38 6.73 15.79
N GLU A 52 -2.12 5.43 15.83
CA GLU A 52 -0.78 4.86 16.00
C GLU A 52 -0.06 4.56 14.68
N THR A 53 -0.77 4.62 13.54
CA THR A 53 -0.26 4.21 12.24
C THR A 53 -0.04 5.43 11.35
N THR A 54 1.13 5.49 10.71
CA THR A 54 1.43 6.45 9.65
C THR A 54 0.95 5.89 8.32
N TYR A 55 0.01 6.56 7.67
CA TYR A 55 -0.46 6.20 6.34
C TYR A 55 0.34 6.98 5.33
N SER A 56 1.17 6.32 4.54
CA SER A 56 2.06 6.96 3.56
C SER A 56 1.80 6.49 2.15
N LEU A 57 1.98 7.43 1.22
CA LEU A 57 2.16 7.15 -0.19
C LEU A 57 3.66 7.27 -0.45
N ASN A 58 4.29 6.13 -0.69
CA ASN A 58 5.72 6.02 -0.96
C ASN A 58 6.04 6.31 -2.42
#